data_AF-A0AAU2RXQ2-F1
#
_entry.id   AF-A0AAU2RXQ2-F1
#
_cell.length_a   1.000
_cell.length_b   1.000
_cell.length_c   1.000
_cell.angle_alpha   90.00
_cell.angle_beta   90.00
_cell.angle_gamma   90.00
#
_symmetry.space_group_name_H-M   'P 1'
#
loop_
_entity.id
_entity.type
_entity.pdbx_description
1 polymer ?
#
loop_
_entity_poly.entity_id
_entity_poly.type
_entity_poly.pdbx_seq_one_letter_code
_entity_poly.pdbx_strand_id
1 'polypeptide(L)'
;MRRLVTVVLRQSEAASALHSKGLLQRTGSGSALVLRGTSAERAYEFTAQVGFADNTRSADADEHFAADADTCHEHCWLSCSDVLYASRVRPSAHAVRWLTDVAAAYPGCRLAAAPLTEGGWAIFDGTNRRAVFLAPWVPADQPLLASCLHAWLVARHQVRTLHDIHVLRRE
;
A
#
# COMPACT_ATOMS: atom_id res chain seq x y z
N MET A 1 15.11 -3.18 7.12
CA MET A 1 14.39 -2.68 8.32
C MET A 1 13.00 -3.32 8.31
N ARG A 2 12.58 -3.96 9.41
CA ARG A 2 11.34 -4.76 9.50
C ARG A 2 10.14 -3.85 9.78
N ARG A 3 9.00 -4.07 9.12
CA ARG A 3 7.79 -3.28 9.39
C ARG A 3 6.56 -4.18 9.28
N LEU A 4 5.92 -4.46 10.41
CA LEU A 4 4.52 -4.82 10.38
C LEU A 4 3.75 -3.56 9.96
N VAL A 5 2.85 -3.69 9.00
CA VAL A 5 2.03 -2.58 8.55
C VAL A 5 0.58 -2.93 8.84
N THR A 6 -0.10 -2.00 9.52
CA THR A 6 -1.54 -2.08 9.73
C THR A 6 -2.18 -1.02 8.86
N VAL A 7 -3.09 -1.45 8.00
CA VAL A 7 -3.89 -0.55 7.17
C VAL A 7 -5.32 -0.65 7.63
N VAL A 8 -5.88 0.48 8.06
CA VAL A 8 -7.29 0.54 8.44
C VAL A 8 -8.07 1.13 7.27
N LEU A 9 -9.04 0.37 6.75
CA LEU A 9 -10.02 0.86 5.80
C LEU A 9 -11.17 1.52 6.55
N ARG A 10 -11.57 2.72 6.12
CA ARG A 10 -12.85 3.30 6.55
C ARG A 10 -13.64 3.73 5.32
N GLN A 11 -14.90 3.31 5.28
CA GLN A 11 -15.82 3.85 4.30
C GLN A 11 -16.02 5.35 4.62
N SER A 12 -15.84 6.20 3.62
CA SER A 12 -16.14 7.62 3.76
C SER A 12 -17.62 7.80 3.45
N GLU A 13 -18.40 8.28 4.41
CA GLU A 13 -19.75 8.74 4.09
C GLU A 13 -19.61 9.99 3.22
N ALA A 14 -20.08 9.91 1.98
CA ALA A 14 -20.15 11.04 1.07
C ALA A 14 -21.24 12.00 1.52
N ALA A 15 -20.99 12.78 2.59
CA ALA A 15 -21.68 14.03 2.87
C ALA A 15 -20.85 14.89 3.84
N SER A 16 -20.44 16.04 3.32
CA SER A 16 -19.90 17.19 4.04
C SER A 16 -18.47 17.09 4.57
N ALA A 17 -17.62 17.90 3.92
CA ALA A 17 -16.54 18.56 4.62
C ALA A 17 -17.06 19.16 5.95
N LEU A 18 -16.20 19.11 6.97
CA LEU A 18 -16.35 19.60 8.35
C LEU A 18 -16.80 18.54 9.37
N HIS A 19 -15.89 18.28 10.31
CA HIS A 19 -16.01 17.48 11.54
C HIS A 19 -15.78 15.97 11.46
N SER A 20 -14.51 15.59 11.28
CA SER A 20 -13.92 14.41 11.92
C SER A 20 -12.72 14.79 12.80
N LYS A 21 -12.86 15.86 13.61
CA LYS A 21 -12.02 16.09 14.80
C LYS A 21 -12.54 15.20 15.92
N GLY A 22 -12.17 13.92 15.92
CA GLY A 22 -12.59 13.06 17.03
C GLY A 22 -12.39 11.58 16.81
N LEU A 23 -11.16 11.15 16.56
CA LEU A 23 -10.54 9.98 17.22
C LEU A 23 -9.09 9.77 16.71
N LEU A 24 -8.31 10.85 16.59
CA LEU A 24 -6.85 10.77 16.49
C LEU A 24 -6.27 10.92 17.90
N GLN A 25 -6.66 10.06 18.83
CA GLN A 25 -6.04 10.05 20.15
C GLN A 25 -5.21 8.80 20.33
N ARG A 26 -3.89 9.04 20.31
CA ARG A 26 -2.81 8.22 20.86
C ARG A 26 -2.54 6.88 20.16
N THR A 27 -1.85 6.97 19.04
CA THR A 27 -0.81 5.99 18.67
C THR A 27 0.40 6.77 18.13
N GLY A 28 1.59 6.26 18.40
CA GLY A 28 2.87 6.99 18.38
C GLY A 28 3.24 7.69 17.07
N SER A 29 4.35 8.43 17.15
CA SER A 29 5.00 9.17 16.06
C SER A 29 5.38 8.27 14.87
N GLY A 30 4.39 7.87 14.08
CA GLY A 30 4.53 7.09 12.86
C GLY A 30 3.96 7.85 11.67
N SER A 31 4.67 7.84 10.54
CA SER A 31 4.16 8.38 9.28
C SER A 31 2.85 7.66 8.92
N ALA A 32 1.80 8.44 8.63
CA ALA A 32 0.55 7.92 8.12
C ALA A 32 0.46 8.20 6.61
N LEU A 33 -0.18 7.32 5.84
CA LEU A 33 -0.55 7.57 4.45
C LEU A 33 -2.07 7.53 4.35
N VAL A 34 -2.67 8.54 3.72
CA VAL A 34 -4.09 8.50 3.39
C VAL A 34 -4.27 8.23 1.90
N LEU A 35 -5.11 7.25 1.56
CA LEU A 35 -5.56 7.09 0.18
C LEU A 35 -7.03 7.43 0.10
N ARG A 36 -7.47 7.93 -1.05
CA ARG A 36 -8.87 7.94 -1.41
C ARG A 36 -9.06 7.08 -2.65
N GLY A 37 -10.26 6.58 -2.80
CA GLY A 37 -10.66 5.81 -3.95
C GLY A 37 -12.16 5.64 -3.95
N THR A 38 -12.72 5.23 -5.08
CA THR A 38 -14.11 4.80 -5.11
C THR A 38 -14.23 3.35 -5.51
N SER A 39 -15.28 2.72 -5.03
CA SER A 39 -15.69 1.41 -5.54
C SER A 39 -17.20 1.30 -5.42
N ALA A 40 -17.85 0.76 -6.46
CA ALA A 40 -19.32 0.64 -6.50
C ALA A 40 -20.04 1.94 -6.08
N GLU A 41 -19.60 3.09 -6.65
CA GLU A 41 -20.15 4.43 -6.39
C GLU A 41 -20.00 4.95 -4.95
N ARG A 42 -19.22 4.26 -4.10
CA ARG A 42 -18.92 4.69 -2.73
C ARG A 42 -17.49 5.21 -2.65
N ALA A 43 -17.30 6.29 -1.88
CA ALA A 43 -15.97 6.80 -1.55
C ALA A 43 -15.38 6.08 -0.33
N TYR A 44 -14.09 5.82 -0.39
CA TYR A 44 -13.34 5.17 0.67
C TYR A 44 -12.12 6.01 1.03
N GLU A 45 -11.81 6.07 2.33
CA GLU A 45 -10.59 6.70 2.83
C GLU A 45 -9.79 5.66 3.62
N PHE A 46 -8.52 5.53 3.26
CA PHE A 46 -7.58 4.58 3.86
C PHE A 46 -6.67 5.36 4.78
N THR A 47 -6.36 4.84 5.94
CA THR A 47 -5.20 5.33 6.70
C THR A 47 -4.28 4.16 6.97
N ALA A 48 -3.11 4.16 6.35
CA ALA A 48 -2.05 3.23 6.68
C ALA A 48 -1.11 3.84 7.71
N GLN A 49 -0.75 3.03 8.71
CA GLN A 49 0.21 3.41 9.73
C GLN A 49 1.25 2.30 9.85
N VAL A 50 2.52 2.69 9.96
CA VAL A 50 3.57 1.76 10.38
C VAL A 50 3.52 1.67 11.90
N GLY A 51 3.36 0.46 12.44
CA GLY A 51 3.23 0.28 13.88
C GLY A 51 3.51 -1.16 14.31
N PHE A 52 3.52 -1.37 15.63
CA PHE A 52 3.46 -2.71 16.20
C PHE A 52 2.01 -3.19 16.16
N ALA A 53 1.80 -4.52 16.09
CA ALA A 53 0.47 -5.10 16.19
C ALA A 53 -0.17 -4.60 17.49
N ASP A 54 -1.17 -3.74 17.39
CA ASP A 54 -2.02 -3.42 18.54
C ASP A 54 -3.11 -4.48 18.60
N ASN A 55 -3.42 -4.95 19.81
CA ASN A 55 -4.51 -5.90 20.05
C ASN A 55 -5.90 -5.25 19.86
N THR A 56 -5.96 -3.95 19.58
CA THR A 56 -7.18 -3.25 19.17
C THR A 56 -7.52 -3.55 17.70
N ARG A 57 -7.79 -4.82 17.41
CA ARG A 57 -8.29 -5.25 16.09
C ARG A 57 -9.62 -4.58 15.80
N SER A 58 -9.58 -3.57 14.93
CA SER A 58 -10.78 -3.18 14.18
C SER A 58 -11.10 -4.32 13.22
N ALA A 59 -12.37 -4.73 13.11
CA ALA A 59 -12.80 -5.73 12.14
C ALA A 59 -12.46 -5.34 10.68
N ASP A 60 -12.21 -4.04 10.45
CA ASP A 60 -11.89 -3.45 9.15
C ASP A 60 -10.38 -3.22 8.93
N ALA A 61 -9.51 -3.79 9.78
CA ALA A 61 -8.06 -3.66 9.63
C ALA A 61 -7.45 -4.80 8.81
N ASP A 62 -6.65 -4.44 7.80
CA ASP A 62 -5.76 -5.35 7.07
C ASP A 62 -4.40 -5.38 7.78
N GLU A 63 -4.07 -6.56 8.34
CA GLU A 63 -2.77 -6.85 8.95
C GLU A 63 -1.96 -7.72 7.98
N HIS A 64 -0.81 -7.22 7.53
CA HIS A 64 0.04 -7.96 6.61
C HIS A 64 1.53 -7.66 6.81
N PHE A 65 2.38 -8.53 6.30
CA PHE A 65 3.82 -8.35 6.35
C PHE A 65 4.34 -7.70 5.07
N ALA A 66 5.03 -6.57 5.21
CA ALA A 66 5.62 -5.83 4.10
C ALA A 66 7.15 -5.74 4.22
N ALA A 67 7.86 -5.94 3.11
CA ALA A 67 9.31 -5.81 3.06
C ALA A 67 9.81 -5.06 1.82
N ASP A 68 10.89 -4.30 2.01
CA ASP A 68 11.64 -3.70 0.92
C ASP A 68 12.58 -4.74 0.31
N ALA A 69 12.27 -5.19 -0.90
CA ALA A 69 13.07 -6.19 -1.61
C ALA A 69 14.39 -5.64 -2.19
N ASP A 70 14.59 -4.32 -2.23
CA ASP A 70 15.89 -3.74 -2.61
C ASP A 70 16.92 -3.75 -1.49
N THR A 71 16.46 -3.74 -0.24
CA THR A 71 17.32 -3.57 0.93
C THR A 71 17.28 -4.74 1.91
N CYS A 72 16.30 -5.65 1.79
CA CYS A 72 16.23 -6.86 2.61
C CYS A 72 17.05 -7.97 1.97
N HIS A 73 18.06 -8.45 2.69
CA HIS A 73 18.94 -9.56 2.25
C HIS A 73 18.54 -10.93 2.84
N GLU A 74 17.59 -10.93 3.76
CA GLU A 74 17.17 -12.11 4.50
C GLU A 74 16.02 -12.81 3.76
N HIS A 75 16.35 -13.86 2.99
CA HIS A 75 15.39 -14.58 2.13
C HIS A 75 14.15 -15.12 2.85
N CYS A 76 14.29 -15.56 4.11
CA CYS A 76 13.16 -16.05 4.89
C CYS A 76 12.08 -14.99 5.09
N TRP A 77 12.46 -13.71 5.23
CA TRP A 77 11.48 -12.64 5.39
C TRP A 77 10.81 -12.31 4.08
N LEU A 78 11.57 -12.22 2.99
CA LEU A 78 11.01 -11.99 1.66
C LEU A 78 10.00 -13.08 1.27
N SER A 79 10.28 -14.32 1.65
CA SER A 79 9.40 -15.47 1.40
C SER A 79 8.10 -15.44 2.22
N CYS A 80 8.10 -14.76 3.36
CA CYS A 80 6.94 -14.64 4.26
C CYS A 80 6.18 -13.31 4.07
N SER A 81 6.61 -12.44 3.15
CA SER A 81 5.96 -11.14 2.91
C SER A 81 4.75 -11.28 2.01
N ASP A 82 3.61 -10.77 2.49
CA ASP A 82 2.42 -10.54 1.68
C ASP A 82 2.66 -9.42 0.65
N VAL A 83 3.44 -8.41 1.04
CA VAL A 83 3.76 -7.24 0.22
C VAL A 83 5.27 -7.09 0.05
N LEU A 84 5.73 -7.10 -1.20
CA LEU A 84 7.12 -6.79 -1.54
C LEU A 84 7.19 -5.50 -2.34
N TYR A 85 7.84 -4.48 -1.79
CA TYR A 85 8.02 -3.23 -2.50
C TYR A 85 9.50 -2.97 -2.81
N ALA A 86 9.73 -2.13 -3.80
CA ALA A 86 11.04 -1.56 -4.06
C ALA A 86 11.13 -0.14 -3.52
N SER A 87 12.30 0.22 -2.98
CA SER A 87 12.63 1.60 -2.64
C SER A 87 13.35 2.34 -3.76
N ARG A 88 13.95 1.62 -4.72
CA ARG A 88 14.68 2.24 -5.85
C ARG A 88 13.73 2.56 -7.01
N VAL A 89 13.79 3.80 -7.52
CA VAL A 89 13.13 4.20 -8.76
C VAL A 89 13.72 3.47 -9.96
N ARG A 90 12.88 3.08 -10.92
CA ARG A 90 13.31 2.38 -12.15
C ARG A 90 12.52 2.85 -13.36
N PRO A 91 13.09 2.76 -14.57
CA PRO A 91 12.32 2.88 -15.81
C PRO A 91 11.20 1.85 -15.89
N SER A 92 10.09 2.20 -16.55
CA SER A 92 8.88 1.37 -16.63
C SER A 92 9.16 -0.09 -17.05
N ALA A 93 9.97 -0.29 -18.10
CA ALA A 93 10.33 -1.64 -18.57
C ALA A 93 11.12 -2.45 -17.52
N HIS A 94 12.00 -1.78 -16.78
CA HIS A 94 12.79 -2.42 -15.72
C HIS A 94 11.93 -2.73 -14.49
N ALA A 95 10.96 -1.87 -14.17
CA ALA A 95 10.01 -2.11 -13.10
C ALA A 95 9.13 -3.34 -13.40
N VAL A 96 8.60 -3.48 -14.62
CA VAL A 96 7.82 -4.67 -15.03
C VAL A 96 8.65 -5.95 -14.93
N ARG A 97 9.91 -5.91 -15.41
CA ARG A 97 10.81 -7.06 -15.29
C ARG A 97 11.05 -7.41 -13.82
N TRP A 98 11.40 -6.42 -13.00
CA TRP A 98 11.62 -6.61 -11.56
C TRP A 98 10.39 -7.21 -10.87
N LEU A 99 9.20 -6.71 -11.16
CA LEU A 99 7.94 -7.24 -10.63
C LEU A 99 7.73 -8.71 -11.01
N THR A 100 8.05 -9.07 -12.25
CA THR A 100 7.96 -10.44 -12.75
C THR A 100 8.96 -11.36 -12.02
N ASP A 101 10.20 -10.90 -11.85
CA ASP A 101 11.26 -11.63 -11.16
C ASP A 101 10.90 -11.85 -9.67
N VAL A 102 10.38 -10.81 -9.00
CA VAL A 102 9.91 -10.89 -7.60
C VAL A 102 8.75 -11.85 -7.46
N ALA A 103 7.74 -11.77 -8.35
CA ALA A 103 6.60 -12.67 -8.32
C ALA A 103 6.99 -14.14 -8.57
N ALA A 104 8.02 -14.37 -9.40
CA ALA A 104 8.55 -15.71 -9.65
C ALA A 104 9.36 -16.25 -8.45
N ALA A 105 10.18 -15.39 -7.83
CA ALA A 105 11.04 -15.77 -6.71
C ALA A 105 10.27 -15.97 -5.39
N TYR A 106 9.18 -15.22 -5.19
CA TYR A 106 8.41 -15.19 -3.95
C TYR A 106 6.92 -15.45 -4.23
N PRO A 107 6.53 -16.72 -4.49
CA PRO A 107 5.15 -17.05 -4.88
C PRO A 107 4.11 -16.81 -3.77
N GLY A 108 4.52 -16.63 -2.52
CA GLY A 108 3.66 -16.21 -1.41
C GLY A 108 3.31 -14.72 -1.41
N CYS A 109 4.03 -13.90 -2.18
CA CYS A 109 3.78 -12.47 -2.31
C CYS A 109 2.44 -12.23 -3.03
N ARG A 110 1.54 -11.48 -2.37
CA ARG A 110 0.22 -11.14 -2.89
C ARG A 110 0.23 -9.85 -3.72
N LEU A 111 1.12 -8.93 -3.38
CA LEU A 111 1.31 -7.69 -4.11
C LEU A 111 2.78 -7.29 -4.15
N ALA A 112 3.29 -7.01 -5.35
CA ALA A 112 4.59 -6.37 -5.53
C ALA A 112 4.45 -4.96 -6.11
N ALA A 113 5.28 -4.00 -5.69
CA ALA A 113 5.19 -2.62 -6.17
C ALA A 113 6.56 -1.95 -6.33
N ALA A 114 6.74 -1.18 -7.39
CA ALA A 114 7.98 -0.45 -7.67
C ALA A 114 7.72 0.98 -8.15
N PRO A 115 8.44 1.98 -7.62
CA PRO A 115 8.32 3.36 -8.07
C PRO A 115 9.00 3.55 -9.42
N LEU A 116 8.45 4.46 -10.23
CA LEU A 116 8.91 4.73 -11.59
C LEU A 116 9.73 6.02 -11.68
N THR A 117 10.69 6.04 -12.59
CA THR A 117 11.48 7.26 -12.90
C THR A 117 10.63 8.38 -13.50
N GLU A 118 9.57 8.00 -14.20
CA GLU A 118 8.61 8.86 -14.88
C GLU A 118 7.52 9.39 -13.92
N GLY A 119 7.60 9.02 -12.65
CA GLY A 119 6.58 9.25 -11.64
C GLY A 119 5.56 8.12 -11.56
N GLY A 120 4.92 7.98 -10.40
CA GLY A 120 3.97 6.91 -10.14
C GLY A 120 4.63 5.57 -9.84
N TRP A 121 3.83 4.51 -9.93
CA TRP A 121 4.22 3.18 -9.47
C TRP A 121 3.74 2.09 -10.42
N ALA A 122 4.57 1.09 -10.67
CA ALA A 122 4.16 -0.17 -11.25
C ALA A 122 3.81 -1.16 -10.14
N ILE A 123 2.75 -1.93 -10.32
CA ILE A 123 2.28 -2.92 -9.36
C ILE A 123 2.07 -4.24 -10.07
N PHE A 124 2.40 -5.35 -9.41
CA PHE A 124 1.95 -6.67 -9.78
C PHE A 124 0.93 -7.15 -8.75
N ASP A 125 -0.30 -7.39 -9.22
CA ASP A 125 -1.36 -8.01 -8.44
C ASP A 125 -1.28 -9.53 -8.63
N GLY A 126 -0.96 -10.27 -7.56
CA GLY A 126 -0.85 -11.72 -7.58
C GLY A 126 -2.15 -12.43 -7.98
N THR A 127 -3.31 -11.79 -7.79
CA THR A 127 -4.63 -12.33 -8.15
C THR A 127 -4.86 -12.28 -9.66
N ASN A 128 -4.56 -11.13 -10.27
CA ASN A 128 -4.77 -10.91 -11.71
C ASN A 128 -3.54 -11.27 -12.56
N ARG A 129 -2.40 -11.57 -11.91
CA ARG A 129 -1.10 -11.93 -12.51
C ARG A 129 -0.66 -10.97 -13.62
N ARG A 130 -0.91 -9.67 -13.44
CA ARG A 130 -0.60 -8.62 -14.42
C ARG A 130 0.01 -7.41 -13.74
N ALA A 131 0.94 -6.79 -14.46
CA ALA A 131 1.45 -5.49 -14.09
C ALA A 131 0.41 -4.40 -14.40
N VAL A 132 0.17 -3.50 -13.45
CA VAL A 132 -0.69 -2.32 -13.58
C VAL A 132 0.12 -1.09 -13.23
N PHE A 133 -0.07 0.00 -13.98
CA PHE A 133 0.57 1.27 -13.73
C PHE A 133 -0.38 2.22 -13.00
N LEU A 134 0.08 2.80 -11.89
CA LEU A 134 -0.60 3.85 -11.17
C LEU A 134 -0.07 5.23 -11.55
N ALA A 135 -0.95 6.21 -11.39
CA ALA A 135 -0.76 7.58 -11.82
C ALA A 135 0.51 8.27 -11.23
N PRO A 136 1.00 9.34 -11.88
CA PRO A 136 2.32 9.95 -11.61
C PRO A 136 2.48 10.63 -10.24
N TRP A 137 1.39 10.91 -9.54
CA TRP A 137 1.35 11.83 -8.39
C TRP A 137 1.72 11.20 -7.05
N VAL A 138 2.17 9.95 -7.03
CA VAL A 138 2.58 9.29 -5.79
C VAL A 138 4.10 9.40 -5.61
N PRO A 139 4.58 9.96 -4.49
CA PRO A 139 6.01 9.99 -4.19
C PRO A 139 6.64 8.60 -4.26
N ALA A 140 7.86 8.53 -4.78
CA ALA A 140 8.62 7.29 -4.94
C ALA A 140 9.08 6.68 -3.60
N ASP A 141 9.09 7.47 -2.53
CA ASP A 141 9.57 7.11 -1.20
C ASP A 141 8.47 6.58 -0.27
N GLN A 142 7.36 6.07 -0.81
CA GLN A 142 6.17 5.74 -0.03
C GLN A 142 5.92 4.23 0.12
N PRO A 143 6.60 3.53 1.05
CA PRO A 143 6.41 2.08 1.26
C PRO A 143 5.00 1.72 1.75
N LEU A 144 4.30 2.69 2.35
CA LEU A 144 2.92 2.54 2.76
C LEU A 144 1.95 2.43 1.58
N LEU A 145 2.32 2.93 0.39
CA LEU A 145 1.45 2.83 -0.80
C LEU A 145 1.18 1.37 -1.15
N ALA A 146 2.24 0.57 -1.26
CA ALA A 146 2.12 -0.86 -1.57
C ALA A 146 1.20 -1.57 -0.57
N SER A 147 1.31 -1.20 0.71
CA SER A 147 0.45 -1.73 1.78
C SER A 147 -1.01 -1.28 1.64
N CYS A 148 -1.28 -0.01 1.35
CA CYS A 148 -2.64 0.45 1.10
C CYS A 148 -3.28 -0.23 -0.12
N LEU A 149 -2.50 -0.47 -1.17
CA LEU A 149 -2.97 -1.16 -2.37
C LEU A 149 -3.31 -2.61 -2.09
N HIS A 150 -2.52 -3.29 -1.24
CA HIS A 150 -2.85 -4.63 -0.77
C HIS A 150 -4.20 -4.63 -0.05
N ALA A 151 -4.39 -3.72 0.90
CA ALA A 151 -5.63 -3.60 1.66
C ALA A 151 -6.85 -3.32 0.76
N TRP A 152 -6.69 -2.48 -0.28
CA TRP A 152 -7.73 -2.22 -1.28
C TRP A 152 -8.14 -3.48 -2.05
N LEU A 153 -7.15 -4.29 -2.46
CA LEU A 153 -7.39 -5.54 -3.18
C LEU A 153 -8.00 -6.63 -2.28
N VAL A 154 -7.56 -6.73 -1.02
CA VAL A 154 -8.14 -7.65 -0.02
C VAL A 154 -9.61 -7.33 0.22
N ALA A 155 -9.96 -6.05 0.27
CA ALA A 155 -11.34 -5.57 0.32
C ALA A 155 -12.13 -5.77 -1.00
N ARG A 156 -11.57 -6.49 -1.97
CA ARG A 156 -12.16 -6.85 -3.27
C ARG A 156 -12.46 -5.67 -4.18
N HIS A 157 -11.76 -4.55 -3.99
CA HIS A 157 -11.81 -3.43 -4.91
C HIS A 157 -10.78 -3.59 -6.02
N GLN A 158 -10.97 -2.90 -7.15
CA GLN A 158 -10.08 -3.00 -8.30
C GLN A 158 -9.12 -1.82 -8.31
N VAL A 159 -7.85 -2.04 -8.68
CA VAL A 159 -6.84 -0.95 -8.78
C VAL A 159 -7.34 0.21 -9.64
N ARG A 160 -8.03 -0.07 -10.75
CA ARG A 160 -8.55 0.94 -11.68
C ARG A 160 -9.63 1.86 -11.11
N THR A 161 -10.25 1.50 -9.98
CA THR A 161 -11.27 2.35 -9.34
C THR A 161 -10.67 3.30 -8.30
N LEU A 162 -9.37 3.17 -8.06
CA LEU A 162 -8.62 4.08 -7.22
C LEU A 162 -8.33 5.37 -7.98
N HIS A 163 -8.69 6.49 -7.38
CA HIS A 163 -8.46 7.83 -7.89
C HIS A 163 -8.07 8.74 -6.73
N ASP A 164 -7.21 9.72 -6.97
CA ASP A 164 -6.72 10.68 -5.98
C ASP A 164 -5.96 10.05 -4.80
N ILE A 165 -4.65 9.87 -5.01
CA ILE A 165 -3.70 9.42 -4.00
C ILE A 165 -3.01 10.64 -3.37
N HIS A 166 -3.18 10.85 -2.06
CA HIS A 166 -2.61 12.01 -1.37
C HIS A 166 -1.77 11.61 -0.15
N VAL A 167 -0.48 11.93 -0.16
CA VAL A 167 0.35 11.70 1.03
C VAL A 167 0.10 12.80 2.07
N LEU A 168 -0.61 12.46 3.15
CA LEU A 168 -0.72 13.34 4.32
C LEU A 168 0.49 13.13 5.23
N ARG A 169 1.41 14.09 5.27
CA ARG A 169 2.46 14.11 6.30
C ARG A 169 1.89 14.78 7.55
N ARG A 170 2.05 14.15 8.72
CA ARG A 170 1.90 14.88 9.99
C ARG A 170 3.13 15.76 10.17
N GLU A 171 2.92 17.07 10.27
CA GLU A 171 3.92 18.05 10.72
C GLU A 171 4.23 17.89 12.21
#